data_AF-A0A7R8Z7A2-F1
#
_entry.id   AF-A0A7R8Z7A2-F1
#
_cell.length_a   1.000
_cell.length_b   1.000
_cell.length_c   1.000
_cell.angle_alpha   90.00
_cell.angle_beta   90.00
_cell.angle_gamma   90.00
#
_symmetry.space_group_name_H-M   'P 1'
#
loop_
_entity.id
_entity.type
_entity.pdbx_description
1 polymer ?
#
loop_
_entity_poly.entity_id
_entity_poly.type
_entity_poly.pdbx_seq_one_letter_code
_entity_poly.pdbx_strand_id
1 'polypeptide(L)'
;MREYEMRKFNALFMLQEFENIECEWPLFYMFMIIDGVFKAIPEQVDEYQNLLKARIKRDVNGDPVIPMYFCVGEDSVEFEKQEPGSQLRQASEEGSGGKGGMFLWNQAMLVIAQLLTGGLLHINELDPIRRYLPSYNRPRKGGRYSAFQQGTATDLVVQIVLIAESMRLQAMMATYGIQTQTPHEVEPVQIWSSNELVKVYKYLGVNAKLNLRGRPLRPVGALGTSKVYRVCGMTVLCYPLIFEVSEFYLYRDMALLIDDIKTELQFVGKYWRLSGRPTVCLLIREEHMRDPQFKEMLDLLAMLKKGHCDGTKVRIGRLQNLIASSCIGCLRYWPAVRYCSSLLRHTVDSISPFITTVLVNGKQLTVGVIGREETVFDKPMTPAEIQKVMYSTIQPYDVIQAVLQQEVVLYCGRLIATNPEMFKGILKIRVGWVLEAMKLYLKITSDSHSLENHSPYEVRQLLHKVMSVREWAIQEKYVF
;
A
#
# COMPACT_ATOMS: atom_id res chain seq x y z
N MET A 1 18.62 -37.03 24.95
CA MET A 1 18.30 -37.61 23.62
C MET A 1 17.36 -38.81 23.76
N ARG A 2 17.72 -39.86 24.51
CA ARG A 2 16.86 -41.05 24.72
C ARG A 2 15.47 -40.77 25.33
N GLU A 3 15.33 -39.88 26.31
CA GLU A 3 14.01 -39.47 26.84
C GLU A 3 13.15 -38.68 25.83
N TYR A 4 13.78 -37.95 24.92
CA TYR A 4 13.09 -37.15 23.90
C TYR A 4 12.58 -38.02 22.76
N GLU A 5 13.36 -39.05 22.39
CA GLU A 5 12.96 -40.07 21.42
C GLU A 5 11.86 -40.99 21.97
N MET A 6 11.93 -41.40 23.24
CA MET A 6 10.87 -42.18 23.89
C MET A 6 9.55 -41.40 23.99
N ARG A 7 9.59 -40.09 24.28
CA ARG A 7 8.39 -39.23 24.27
C ARG A 7 7.76 -39.09 22.89
N LYS A 8 8.57 -38.95 21.83
CA LYS A 8 8.06 -38.90 20.44
C LYS A 8 7.47 -40.23 19.99
N PHE A 9 8.07 -41.35 20.38
CA PHE A 9 7.59 -42.68 20.05
C PHE A 9 6.26 -43.00 20.76
N ASN A 10 6.14 -42.67 22.04
CA ASN A 10 4.88 -42.81 22.79
C ASN A 10 3.79 -41.85 22.30
N ALA A 11 4.14 -40.63 21.88
CA ALA A 11 3.19 -39.70 21.26
C ALA A 11 2.62 -40.23 19.95
N LEU A 12 3.42 -40.96 19.15
CA LEU A 12 2.96 -41.57 17.90
C LEU A 12 1.95 -42.72 18.13
N PHE A 13 2.19 -43.55 19.16
CA PHE A 13 1.24 -44.60 19.57
C PHE A 13 -0.04 -44.00 20.16
N MET A 14 0.05 -42.96 21.01
CA MET A 14 -1.13 -42.26 21.51
C MET A 14 -1.94 -41.62 20.38
N LEU A 15 -1.31 -41.04 19.36
CA LEU A 15 -2.05 -40.46 18.22
C LEU A 15 -2.82 -41.50 17.39
N GLN A 16 -2.35 -42.75 17.31
CA GLN A 16 -3.10 -43.85 16.68
C GLN A 16 -4.36 -44.22 17.47
N GLU A 17 -4.34 -44.11 18.81
CA GLU A 17 -5.51 -44.42 19.64
C GLU A 17 -6.65 -43.42 19.47
N PHE A 18 -6.38 -42.21 18.97
CA PHE A 18 -7.39 -41.18 18.71
C PHE A 18 -7.63 -40.94 17.20
N GLU A 19 -7.22 -41.88 16.34
CA GLU A 19 -7.44 -41.78 14.90
C GLU A 19 -8.96 -41.69 14.61
N ASN A 20 -9.37 -40.67 13.85
CA ASN A 20 -10.76 -40.31 13.55
C ASN A 20 -11.62 -39.80 14.72
N ILE A 21 -11.03 -39.46 15.87
CA ILE A 21 -11.73 -38.81 16.99
C ILE A 21 -11.27 -37.37 17.10
N GLU A 22 -12.11 -36.44 16.58
CA GLU A 22 -11.81 -35.02 16.61
C GLU A 22 -12.28 -34.35 17.92
N CYS A 23 -11.45 -33.41 18.39
CA CYS A 23 -11.82 -32.47 19.44
C CYS A 23 -12.70 -31.36 18.86
N GLU A 24 -13.70 -30.93 19.63
CA GLU A 24 -14.49 -29.75 19.30
C GLU A 24 -13.77 -28.49 19.79
N TRP A 25 -13.69 -27.47 18.93
CA TRP A 25 -13.04 -26.21 19.25
C TRP A 25 -14.07 -25.08 19.34
N PRO A 26 -14.35 -24.55 20.56
CA PRO A 26 -15.28 -23.45 20.76
C PRO A 26 -14.95 -22.20 19.92
N LEU A 27 -13.67 -22.04 19.58
CA LEU A 27 -13.12 -20.99 18.73
C LEU A 27 -13.90 -20.81 17.43
N PHE A 28 -14.33 -21.90 16.79
CA PHE A 28 -15.03 -21.83 15.51
C PHE A 28 -16.42 -21.20 15.62
N TYR A 29 -17.16 -21.45 16.70
CA TYR A 29 -18.47 -20.79 16.90
C TYR A 29 -18.30 -19.28 17.02
N MET A 30 -17.27 -18.81 17.75
CA MET A 30 -16.96 -17.37 17.84
C MET A 30 -16.54 -16.78 16.50
N PHE A 31 -15.75 -17.50 15.69
CA PHE A 31 -15.44 -17.05 14.32
C PHE A 31 -16.68 -16.95 13.44
N MET A 32 -17.61 -17.90 13.54
CA MET A 32 -18.85 -17.87 12.76
C MET A 32 -19.79 -16.74 13.20
N ILE A 33 -19.81 -16.38 14.49
CA ILE A 33 -20.51 -15.18 14.98
C ILE A 33 -19.89 -13.92 14.36
N ILE A 34 -18.57 -13.78 14.45
CA ILE A 34 -17.86 -12.60 13.90
C ILE A 34 -18.07 -12.52 12.38
N ASP A 35 -17.93 -13.63 11.65
CA ASP A 35 -18.16 -13.70 10.20
C ASP A 35 -19.61 -13.31 9.83
N GLY A 36 -20.60 -13.79 10.59
CA GLY A 36 -22.00 -13.41 10.42
C GLY A 36 -22.23 -11.90 10.57
N VAL A 37 -21.59 -11.28 11.57
CA VAL A 37 -21.62 -9.81 11.74
C VAL A 37 -20.99 -9.10 10.54
N PHE A 38 -19.83 -9.55 10.06
CA PHE A 38 -19.14 -8.94 8.91
C PHE A 38 -19.92 -9.08 7.60
N LYS A 39 -20.66 -10.18 7.41
CA LYS A 39 -21.51 -10.43 6.24
C LYS A 39 -22.92 -9.87 6.37
N ALA A 40 -23.28 -9.32 7.54
CA ALA A 40 -24.62 -8.88 7.88
C ALA A 40 -25.69 -9.98 7.75
N ILE A 41 -25.38 -11.19 8.23
CA ILE A 41 -26.29 -12.35 8.23
C ILE A 41 -26.73 -12.61 9.70
N PRO A 42 -27.88 -12.06 10.14
CA PRO A 42 -28.31 -12.16 11.54
C PRO A 42 -28.66 -13.60 11.95
N GLU A 43 -29.24 -14.39 11.04
CA GLU A 43 -29.61 -15.79 11.30
C GLU A 43 -28.40 -16.65 11.70
N GLN A 44 -27.26 -16.45 11.02
CA GLN A 44 -25.98 -17.09 11.35
C GLN A 44 -25.52 -16.65 12.74
N VAL A 45 -25.61 -15.36 13.07
CA VAL A 45 -25.20 -14.85 14.39
C VAL A 45 -26.01 -15.52 15.49
N ASP A 46 -27.33 -15.60 15.35
CA ASP A 46 -28.23 -16.18 16.36
C ASP A 46 -28.00 -17.69 16.54
N GLU A 47 -27.84 -18.43 15.44
CA GLU A 47 -27.53 -19.86 15.46
C GLU A 47 -26.26 -20.15 16.25
N TYR A 48 -25.15 -19.49 15.88
CA TYR A 48 -23.85 -19.75 16.50
C TYR A 48 -23.76 -19.18 17.93
N GLN A 49 -24.50 -18.12 18.27
CA GLN A 49 -24.64 -17.68 19.66
C GLN A 49 -25.35 -18.72 20.52
N ASN A 50 -26.39 -19.36 20.00
CA ASN A 50 -27.12 -20.40 20.73
C ASN A 50 -26.25 -21.65 20.94
N LEU A 51 -25.48 -22.07 19.92
CA LEU A 51 -24.52 -23.17 20.04
C LEU A 51 -23.40 -22.84 21.04
N LEU A 52 -22.89 -21.60 21.05
CA LEU A 52 -21.84 -21.17 21.96
C LEU A 52 -22.29 -21.18 23.43
N LYS A 53 -23.56 -20.85 23.73
CA LYS A 53 -24.10 -20.87 25.10
C LYS A 53 -23.89 -22.22 25.80
N ALA A 54 -24.00 -23.33 25.06
CA ALA A 54 -23.80 -24.68 25.59
C ALA A 54 -22.32 -25.03 25.86
N ARG A 55 -21.38 -24.18 25.42
CA ARG A 55 -19.93 -24.39 25.55
C ARG A 55 -19.26 -23.37 26.50
N ILE A 56 -20.02 -22.42 27.04
CA ILE A 56 -19.54 -21.48 28.08
C ILE A 56 -19.54 -22.19 29.44
N LYS A 57 -18.40 -22.16 30.12
CA LYS A 57 -18.27 -22.57 31.52
C LYS A 57 -18.23 -21.35 32.44
N ARG A 58 -18.28 -21.58 33.74
CA ARG A 58 -18.04 -20.56 34.77
C ARG A 58 -16.78 -20.93 35.54
N ASP A 59 -15.94 -19.94 35.79
CA ASP A 59 -14.76 -20.12 36.65
C ASP A 59 -15.13 -20.12 38.15
N VAL A 60 -14.11 -20.15 39.00
CA VAL A 60 -14.25 -20.09 40.46
C VAL A 60 -14.94 -18.83 40.98
N ASN A 61 -14.93 -17.74 40.22
CA ASN A 61 -15.58 -16.48 40.56
C ASN A 61 -16.99 -16.35 39.95
N GLY A 62 -17.40 -17.33 39.13
CA GLY A 62 -18.69 -17.34 38.43
C GLY A 62 -18.66 -16.64 37.07
N ASP A 63 -17.49 -16.18 36.61
CA ASP A 63 -17.29 -15.47 35.35
C ASP A 63 -17.31 -16.44 34.16
N PRO A 64 -17.85 -16.03 33.00
CA PRO A 64 -17.90 -16.88 31.82
C PRO A 64 -16.50 -17.14 31.27
N VAL A 65 -16.16 -18.42 31.10
CA VAL A 65 -14.89 -18.87 30.53
C VAL A 65 -15.15 -19.87 29.41
N ILE A 66 -14.43 -19.69 28.30
CA ILE A 66 -14.42 -20.64 27.19
C ILE A 66 -13.19 -21.56 27.30
N PRO A 67 -13.37 -22.88 27.48
CA PRO A 67 -12.28 -23.86 27.44
C PRO A 67 -11.52 -23.85 26.11
N MET A 68 -10.29 -24.36 26.09
CA MET A 68 -9.49 -24.41 24.86
C MET A 68 -10.16 -25.30 23.80
N TYR A 69 -10.56 -26.51 24.20
CA TYR A 69 -11.26 -27.48 23.36
C TYR A 69 -12.15 -28.40 24.22
N PHE A 70 -12.97 -29.23 23.56
CA PHE A 70 -13.75 -30.30 24.17
C PHE A 70 -13.33 -31.63 23.54
N CYS A 71 -12.98 -32.61 24.36
CA CYS A 71 -12.48 -33.92 23.94
C CYS A 71 -13.28 -35.07 24.58
N VAL A 72 -13.23 -36.25 23.96
CA VAL A 72 -13.78 -37.48 24.56
C VAL A 72 -12.84 -37.91 25.71
N GLY A 73 -13.40 -38.38 26.82
CA GLY A 73 -12.60 -38.91 27.92
C GLY A 73 -11.91 -40.22 27.53
N GLU A 74 -10.73 -40.49 28.11
CA GLU A 74 -9.92 -41.68 27.76
C GLU A 74 -10.71 -42.99 27.88
N ASP A 75 -11.54 -43.12 28.92
CA ASP A 75 -12.38 -44.30 29.15
C ASP A 75 -13.49 -44.51 28.10
N SER A 76 -13.77 -43.50 27.28
CA SER A 76 -14.87 -43.49 26.31
C SER A 76 -14.43 -43.52 24.84
N VAL A 77 -13.11 -43.53 24.59
CA VAL A 77 -12.53 -43.50 23.24
C VAL A 77 -12.98 -44.68 22.39
N GLU A 78 -12.98 -45.89 22.94
CA GLU A 78 -13.36 -47.10 22.21
C GLU A 78 -14.83 -47.12 21.79
N PHE A 79 -15.71 -46.50 22.58
CA PHE A 79 -17.13 -46.38 22.23
C PHE A 79 -17.35 -45.33 21.13
N GLU A 80 -16.61 -44.22 21.15
CA GLU A 80 -16.63 -43.21 20.06
C GLU A 80 -16.10 -43.79 18.74
N LYS A 81 -15.11 -44.70 18.78
CA LYS A 81 -14.64 -45.40 17.56
C LYS A 81 -15.70 -46.30 16.94
N GLN A 82 -16.53 -46.95 17.76
CA GLN A 82 -17.57 -47.86 17.29
C GLN A 82 -18.75 -47.09 16.69
N GLU A 83 -19.14 -45.97 17.30
CA GLU A 83 -20.20 -45.10 16.81
C GLU A 83 -19.79 -43.62 16.95
N PRO A 84 -19.27 -43.00 15.88
CA PRO A 84 -18.80 -41.61 15.91
C PRO A 84 -19.91 -40.63 16.31
N GLY A 85 -19.61 -39.74 17.26
CA GLY A 85 -20.56 -38.75 17.80
C GLY A 85 -21.44 -39.27 18.94
N SER A 86 -21.24 -40.51 19.41
CA SER A 86 -22.02 -41.11 20.50
C SER A 86 -21.63 -40.58 21.90
N GLN A 87 -20.37 -40.17 22.08
CA GLN A 87 -19.85 -39.80 23.40
C GLN A 87 -19.92 -38.30 23.67
N LEU A 88 -20.21 -37.95 24.93
CA LEU A 88 -20.19 -36.57 25.40
C LEU A 88 -18.75 -36.06 25.50
N ARG A 89 -18.45 -34.95 24.83
CA ARG A 89 -17.14 -34.30 24.92
C ARG A 89 -17.06 -33.45 26.19
N GLN A 90 -16.01 -33.67 26.95
CA GLN A 90 -15.67 -32.95 28.17
C GLN A 90 -14.74 -31.79 27.84
N ALA A 91 -14.88 -30.67 28.56
CA ALA A 91 -13.99 -29.53 28.34
C ALA A 91 -12.57 -29.82 28.83
N SER A 92 -11.58 -29.29 28.11
CA SER A 92 -10.18 -29.35 28.50
C SER A 92 -9.92 -28.72 29.86
N GLU A 93 -9.09 -29.33 30.71
CA GLU A 93 -8.61 -28.65 31.93
C GLU A 93 -7.76 -27.42 31.58
N GLU A 94 -6.96 -27.53 30.51
CA GLU A 94 -6.19 -26.43 29.96
C GLU A 94 -7.12 -25.35 29.41
N GLY A 95 -6.95 -24.13 29.90
CA GLY A 95 -7.73 -22.98 29.46
C GLY A 95 -9.11 -22.80 30.08
N SER A 96 -9.56 -23.69 30.97
CA SER A 96 -10.90 -23.64 31.60
C SER A 96 -11.01 -22.73 32.84
N GLY A 97 -9.93 -22.06 33.26
CA GLY A 97 -9.92 -21.22 34.46
C GLY A 97 -9.83 -22.05 35.74
N GLY A 98 -8.74 -21.87 36.52
CA GLY A 98 -8.37 -22.73 37.65
C GLY A 98 -6.90 -23.12 37.58
N LYS A 99 -6.56 -24.39 37.82
CA LYS A 99 -5.17 -24.90 37.74
C LYS A 99 -4.58 -24.84 36.33
N GLY A 100 -5.40 -24.98 35.28
CA GLY A 100 -4.99 -24.99 33.88
C GLY A 100 -4.88 -23.62 33.21
N GLY A 101 -5.02 -22.52 33.96
CA GLY A 101 -4.98 -21.16 33.41
C GLY A 101 -6.16 -20.82 32.49
N MET A 102 -6.13 -19.60 31.92
CA MET A 102 -7.10 -19.15 30.91
C MET A 102 -6.50 -19.23 29.52
N PHE A 103 -7.27 -19.75 28.56
CA PHE A 103 -6.87 -19.70 27.16
C PHE A 103 -7.25 -18.35 26.56
N LEU A 104 -6.29 -17.42 26.56
CA LEU A 104 -6.50 -16.01 26.22
C LEU A 104 -7.11 -15.79 24.83
N TRP A 105 -6.80 -16.65 23.86
CA TRP A 105 -7.32 -16.48 22.51
C TRP A 105 -8.84 -16.71 22.44
N ASN A 106 -9.35 -17.75 23.10
CA ASN A 106 -10.80 -17.98 23.15
C ASN A 106 -11.50 -16.87 23.95
N GLN A 107 -10.91 -16.41 25.06
CA GLN A 107 -11.49 -15.29 25.82
C GLN A 107 -11.53 -14.00 25.00
N ALA A 108 -10.45 -13.69 24.27
CA ALA A 108 -10.39 -12.52 23.42
C ALA A 108 -11.43 -12.57 22.29
N MET A 109 -11.61 -13.74 21.67
CA MET A 109 -12.63 -13.92 20.61
C MET A 109 -14.05 -13.83 21.16
N LEU A 110 -14.31 -14.33 22.37
CA LEU A 110 -15.60 -14.18 23.04
C LEU A 110 -15.92 -12.71 23.28
N VAL A 111 -14.97 -11.95 23.83
CA VAL A 111 -15.13 -10.52 24.09
C VAL A 111 -15.37 -9.75 22.79
N ILE A 112 -14.58 -10.01 21.73
CA ILE A 112 -14.77 -9.37 20.43
C ILE A 112 -16.16 -9.69 19.86
N ALA A 113 -16.60 -10.95 19.89
CA ALA A 113 -17.91 -11.35 19.40
C ALA A 113 -19.05 -10.68 20.19
N GLN A 114 -18.95 -10.58 21.52
CA GLN A 114 -19.93 -9.91 22.37
C GLN A 114 -19.97 -8.40 22.13
N LEU A 115 -18.81 -7.74 21.99
CA LEU A 115 -18.76 -6.31 21.71
C LEU A 115 -19.35 -5.97 20.33
N LEU A 116 -19.08 -6.79 19.31
CA LEU A 116 -19.65 -6.63 17.97
C LEU A 116 -21.16 -6.83 17.96
N THR A 117 -21.65 -7.90 18.59
CA THR A 117 -23.10 -8.21 18.63
C THR A 117 -23.89 -7.27 19.55
N GLY A 118 -23.24 -6.75 20.60
CA GLY A 118 -23.80 -5.71 21.46
C GLY A 118 -23.73 -4.28 20.88
N GLY A 119 -23.17 -4.09 19.68
CA GLY A 119 -23.04 -2.77 19.04
C GLY A 119 -22.06 -1.82 19.74
N LEU A 120 -21.24 -2.32 20.67
CA LEU A 120 -20.23 -1.55 21.40
C LEU A 120 -18.91 -1.42 20.62
N LEU A 121 -18.68 -2.30 19.65
CA LEU A 121 -17.57 -2.26 18.72
C LEU A 121 -18.13 -2.28 17.29
N HIS A 122 -17.71 -1.32 16.46
CA HIS A 122 -18.09 -1.29 15.06
C HIS A 122 -17.07 -2.06 14.20
N ILE A 123 -17.53 -2.69 13.12
CA ILE A 123 -16.72 -3.49 12.18
C ILE A 123 -15.51 -2.71 11.65
N ASN A 124 -15.71 -1.41 11.38
CA ASN A 124 -14.66 -0.49 10.92
C ASN A 124 -13.57 -0.19 11.96
N GLU A 125 -13.85 -0.37 13.25
CA GLU A 125 -12.86 -0.19 14.32
C GLU A 125 -11.96 -1.42 14.43
N LEU A 126 -12.52 -2.61 14.22
CA LEU A 126 -11.77 -3.87 14.18
C LEU A 126 -10.97 -4.06 12.89
N ASP A 127 -11.54 -3.68 11.73
CA ASP A 127 -10.86 -3.69 10.43
C ASP A 127 -10.89 -2.31 9.74
N PRO A 128 -10.00 -1.39 10.16
CA PRO A 128 -9.93 -0.02 9.60
C PRO A 128 -9.60 0.05 8.12
N ILE A 129 -9.05 -1.03 7.56
CA ILE A 129 -8.64 -1.12 6.15
C ILE A 129 -9.60 -1.97 5.30
N ARG A 130 -10.70 -2.45 5.91
CA ARG A 130 -11.75 -3.29 5.33
C ARG A 130 -11.18 -4.41 4.46
N ARG A 131 -10.20 -5.15 4.97
CA ARG A 131 -9.68 -6.37 4.32
C ARG A 131 -10.76 -7.40 4.04
N TYR A 132 -11.82 -7.46 4.85
CA TYR A 132 -12.99 -8.31 4.60
C TYR A 132 -13.67 -8.02 3.24
N LEU A 133 -13.53 -6.80 2.71
CA LEU A 133 -14.01 -6.46 1.38
C LEU A 133 -12.99 -6.84 0.29
N PRO A 134 -13.46 -7.11 -0.94
CA PRO A 134 -12.60 -7.16 -2.12
C PRO A 134 -11.74 -5.90 -2.25
N SER A 135 -10.51 -6.04 -2.77
CA SER A 135 -9.51 -4.95 -2.83
C SER A 135 -10.02 -3.63 -3.43
N TYR A 136 -10.96 -3.71 -4.37
CA TYR A 136 -11.57 -2.57 -5.05
C TYR A 136 -12.65 -1.84 -4.25
N ASN A 137 -13.27 -2.50 -3.27
CA ASN A 137 -14.26 -1.93 -2.34
C ASN A 137 -13.64 -1.44 -1.03
N ARG A 138 -12.33 -1.65 -0.83
CA ARG A 138 -11.62 -1.15 0.35
C ARG A 138 -11.51 0.37 0.31
N PRO A 139 -11.51 1.07 1.47
CA PRO A 139 -11.40 2.51 1.54
C PRO A 139 -10.18 3.00 0.75
N ARG A 140 -10.44 3.81 -0.28
CA ARG A 140 -9.41 4.52 -1.03
C ARG A 140 -9.00 5.72 -0.19
N LYS A 141 -7.99 5.57 0.67
CA LYS A 141 -7.28 6.75 1.19
C LYS A 141 -6.63 7.44 -0.01
N GLY A 142 -6.92 8.74 -0.20
CA GLY A 142 -6.22 9.57 -1.17
C GLY A 142 -4.71 9.37 -1.03
N GLY A 143 -4.01 9.18 -2.14
CA GLY A 143 -2.56 8.94 -2.13
C GLY A 143 -2.10 7.48 -2.08
N ARG A 144 -2.99 6.46 -2.08
CA ARG A 144 -2.51 5.07 -2.25
C ARG A 144 -1.93 4.84 -3.66
N TYR A 145 -0.69 4.35 -3.66
CA TYR A 145 0.26 4.23 -4.78
C TYR A 145 -0.09 3.20 -5.87
N SER A 146 -1.22 2.52 -5.73
CA SER A 146 -1.73 1.53 -6.69
C SER A 146 -3.24 1.50 -6.55
N ALA A 147 -3.95 2.18 -7.46
CA ALA A 147 -5.41 2.16 -7.47
C ALA A 147 -5.87 0.79 -7.98
N PHE A 148 -6.64 0.04 -7.20
CA PHE A 148 -7.22 -1.22 -7.65
C PHE A 148 -8.49 -0.93 -8.47
N GLN A 149 -8.61 -1.51 -9.66
CA GLN A 149 -9.81 -1.40 -10.51
C GLN A 149 -10.90 -2.36 -10.03
N GLN A 150 -12.17 -2.00 -10.27
CA GLN A 150 -13.30 -2.92 -10.09
C GLN A 150 -13.22 -4.03 -11.16
N GLY A 151 -13.04 -5.28 -10.73
CA GLY A 151 -12.93 -6.44 -11.61
C GLY A 151 -11.60 -6.56 -12.38
N THR A 152 -11.42 -7.67 -13.09
CA THR A 152 -10.51 -7.73 -14.24
C THR A 152 -11.07 -6.84 -15.32
N ALA A 153 -10.29 -5.91 -15.87
CA ALA A 153 -10.64 -5.33 -17.16
C ALA A 153 -10.87 -6.50 -18.13
N THR A 154 -12.08 -6.63 -18.68
CA THR A 154 -12.46 -7.72 -19.60
C THR A 154 -11.60 -7.74 -20.87
N ASP A 155 -10.85 -6.66 -21.11
CA ASP A 155 -9.85 -6.51 -22.15
C ASP A 155 -8.47 -6.13 -21.60
N LEU A 156 -8.03 -6.81 -20.52
CA LEU A 156 -6.67 -6.65 -20.02
C LEU A 156 -5.68 -7.17 -21.07
N VAL A 157 -4.76 -6.29 -21.48
CA VAL A 157 -3.66 -6.64 -22.37
C VAL A 157 -2.35 -6.42 -21.64
N VAL A 158 -1.54 -7.48 -21.52
CA VAL A 158 -0.21 -7.40 -20.93
C VAL A 158 0.74 -6.77 -21.92
N GLN A 159 1.36 -5.66 -21.54
CA GLN A 159 2.30 -4.95 -22.39
C GLN A 159 3.69 -5.54 -22.19
N ILE A 160 4.42 -5.73 -23.28
CA ILE A 160 5.74 -6.33 -23.27
C ILE A 160 6.72 -5.36 -23.91
N VAL A 161 7.80 -5.09 -23.19
CA VAL A 161 8.94 -4.29 -23.64
C VAL A 161 10.13 -5.23 -23.75
N LEU A 162 10.71 -5.31 -24.95
CA LEU A 162 11.89 -6.13 -25.20
C LEU A 162 13.13 -5.25 -25.09
N ILE A 163 13.99 -5.53 -24.11
CA ILE A 163 15.25 -4.82 -23.91
C ILE A 163 16.41 -5.74 -24.29
N ALA A 164 17.26 -5.32 -25.21
CA ALA A 164 18.51 -5.99 -25.53
C ALA A 164 19.65 -5.35 -24.71
N GLU A 165 20.53 -6.17 -24.12
CA GLU A 165 21.63 -5.66 -23.29
C GLU A 165 22.67 -4.83 -24.07
N SER A 166 22.80 -5.04 -25.39
CA SER A 166 23.77 -4.34 -26.25
C SER A 166 23.18 -3.95 -27.60
N MET A 167 23.76 -2.91 -28.23
CA MET A 167 23.40 -2.51 -29.61
C MET A 167 23.71 -3.61 -30.62
N ARG A 168 24.76 -4.40 -30.38
CA ARG A 168 25.12 -5.56 -31.20
C ARG A 168 24.01 -6.60 -31.18
N LEU A 169 23.50 -6.92 -29.99
CA LEU A 169 22.39 -7.83 -29.81
C LEU A 169 21.10 -7.30 -30.45
N GLN A 170 20.80 -6.01 -30.27
CA GLN A 170 19.66 -5.37 -30.94
C GLN A 170 19.73 -5.54 -32.47
N ALA A 171 20.89 -5.28 -33.08
CA ALA A 171 21.08 -5.44 -34.52
C ALA A 171 20.90 -6.90 -34.97
N MET A 172 21.39 -7.86 -34.19
CA MET A 172 21.17 -9.29 -34.45
C MET A 172 19.69 -9.68 -34.33
N MET A 173 18.97 -9.23 -33.30
CA MET A 173 17.53 -9.50 -33.15
C MET A 173 16.71 -8.90 -34.30
N ALA A 174 17.14 -7.76 -34.84
CA ALA A 174 16.49 -7.11 -35.97
C ALA A 174 16.56 -7.95 -37.26
N THR A 175 17.59 -8.78 -37.47
CA THR A 175 17.67 -9.68 -38.64
C THR A 175 16.59 -10.76 -38.62
N TYR A 176 16.13 -11.15 -37.42
CA TYR A 176 14.99 -12.04 -37.21
C TYR A 176 13.63 -11.29 -37.20
N GLY A 177 13.61 -9.99 -37.52
CA GLY A 177 12.39 -9.18 -37.54
C GLY A 177 11.83 -8.87 -36.16
N ILE A 178 12.66 -8.95 -35.12
CA ILE A 178 12.31 -8.68 -33.72
C ILE A 178 12.85 -7.30 -33.33
N GLN A 179 11.95 -6.38 -33.00
CA GLN A 179 12.33 -5.03 -32.59
C GLN A 179 12.55 -4.99 -31.07
N THR A 180 13.76 -4.65 -30.65
CA THR A 180 14.15 -4.44 -29.25
C THR A 180 14.70 -3.03 -29.05
N GLN A 181 14.82 -2.60 -27.79
CA GLN A 181 15.48 -1.33 -27.42
C GLN A 181 16.66 -1.63 -26.50
N THR A 182 17.67 -0.77 -26.51
CA THR A 182 18.76 -0.83 -25.52
C THR A 182 18.43 0.01 -24.28
N PRO A 183 19.05 -0.24 -23.12
CA PRO A 183 18.90 0.61 -21.93
C PRO A 183 19.18 2.11 -22.18
N HIS A 184 20.08 2.43 -23.12
CA HIS A 184 20.37 3.82 -23.49
C HIS A 184 19.26 4.47 -24.33
N GLU A 185 18.62 3.73 -25.23
CA GLU A 185 17.52 4.26 -26.07
C GLU A 185 16.21 4.49 -25.30
N VAL A 186 16.06 3.88 -24.13
CA VAL A 186 14.88 4.05 -23.27
C VAL A 186 15.00 5.20 -22.27
N GLU A 187 16.15 5.86 -22.20
CA GLU A 187 16.32 7.08 -21.40
C GLU A 187 15.25 8.14 -21.77
N PRO A 188 14.65 8.83 -20.77
CA PRO A 188 15.07 8.94 -19.38
C PRO A 188 14.56 7.80 -18.46
N VAL A 189 13.90 6.77 -19.00
CA VAL A 189 13.44 5.64 -18.19
C VAL A 189 14.60 4.67 -17.95
N GLN A 190 14.88 4.40 -16.68
CA GLN A 190 15.94 3.48 -16.29
C GLN A 190 15.40 2.06 -16.19
N ILE A 191 16.16 1.10 -16.74
CA ILE A 191 15.89 -0.33 -16.56
C ILE A 191 16.66 -0.80 -15.32
N TRP A 192 15.93 -1.25 -14.30
CA TRP A 192 16.52 -1.72 -13.05
C TRP A 192 16.35 -3.22 -12.86
N SER A 193 17.27 -3.78 -12.07
CA SER A 193 17.10 -5.11 -11.52
C SER A 193 15.96 -5.12 -10.50
N SER A 194 15.35 -6.28 -10.31
CA SER A 194 14.34 -6.48 -9.27
C SER A 194 14.93 -6.28 -7.87
N ASN A 195 16.22 -6.57 -7.69
CA ASN A 195 16.95 -6.40 -6.44
C ASN A 195 17.12 -4.93 -6.03
N GLU A 196 17.34 -4.02 -6.97
CA GLU A 196 17.39 -2.57 -6.65
C GLU A 196 16.04 -2.10 -6.10
N LEU A 197 14.94 -2.60 -6.64
CA LEU A 197 13.61 -2.31 -6.13
C LEU A 197 13.43 -2.83 -4.69
N VAL A 198 13.96 -4.02 -4.35
CA VAL A 198 13.95 -4.55 -2.97
C VAL A 198 14.68 -3.61 -2.02
N LYS A 199 15.83 -3.06 -2.41
CA LYS A 199 16.59 -2.10 -1.59
C LYS A 199 15.80 -0.82 -1.31
N VAL A 200 15.10 -0.29 -2.32
CA VAL A 200 14.23 0.89 -2.13
C VAL A 200 13.08 0.55 -1.17
N TYR A 201 12.44 -0.59 -1.36
CA TYR A 201 11.31 -1.01 -0.53
C TYR A 201 11.69 -1.31 0.92
N LYS A 202 12.97 -1.60 1.23
CA LYS A 202 13.45 -1.78 2.61
C LYS A 202 13.14 -0.56 3.49
N TYR A 203 13.20 0.64 2.92
CA TYR A 203 12.92 1.88 3.65
C TYR A 203 11.43 2.12 3.91
N LEU A 204 10.54 1.35 3.27
CA LEU A 204 9.11 1.45 3.48
C LEU A 204 8.75 0.98 4.91
N GLY A 205 8.15 1.88 5.70
CA GLY A 205 7.73 1.59 7.08
C GLY A 205 8.83 1.70 8.13
N VAL A 206 9.99 2.29 7.79
CA VAL A 206 11.01 2.63 8.79
C VAL A 206 10.47 3.70 9.73
N ASN A 207 10.53 3.44 11.04
CA ASN A 207 10.17 4.40 12.08
C ASN A 207 11.10 4.23 13.27
N ALA A 208 12.00 5.19 13.47
CA ALA A 208 12.98 5.15 14.54
C ALA A 208 12.36 5.18 15.94
N LYS A 209 11.26 5.94 16.14
CA LYS A 209 10.59 6.07 17.45
C LYS A 209 9.95 4.75 17.90
N LEU A 210 9.39 4.00 16.94
CA LEU A 210 8.76 2.69 17.18
C LEU A 210 9.73 1.52 16.99
N ASN A 211 11.03 1.80 16.79
CA ASN A 211 12.06 0.80 16.49
C ASN A 211 11.71 -0.12 15.30
N LEU A 212 10.94 0.39 14.32
CA LEU A 212 10.58 -0.33 13.10
C LEU A 212 11.68 -0.15 12.05
N ARG A 213 12.28 -1.26 11.63
CA ARG A 213 13.40 -1.29 10.66
C ARG A 213 12.95 -1.32 9.19
N GLY A 214 11.65 -1.18 8.93
CA GLY A 214 11.06 -1.19 7.58
C GLY A 214 10.75 -2.60 7.05
N ARG A 215 10.52 -2.69 5.74
CA ARG A 215 10.18 -3.96 5.07
C ARG A 215 11.40 -4.90 5.04
N PRO A 216 11.27 -6.17 5.44
CA PRO A 216 12.34 -7.15 5.26
C PRO A 216 12.70 -7.32 3.77
N LEU A 217 13.95 -7.69 3.50
CA LEU A 217 14.44 -7.95 2.15
C LEU A 217 13.71 -9.17 1.58
N ARG A 218 12.63 -8.92 0.82
CA ARG A 218 11.83 -9.93 0.15
C ARG A 218 11.78 -9.62 -1.34
N PRO A 219 11.99 -10.62 -2.21
CA PRO A 219 11.80 -10.49 -3.65
C PRO A 219 10.49 -9.78 -4.01
N VAL A 220 10.54 -9.04 -5.12
CA VAL A 220 9.34 -8.43 -5.70
C VAL A 220 8.84 -9.36 -6.80
N GLY A 221 7.67 -9.97 -6.59
CA GLY A 221 7.08 -10.86 -7.59
C GLY A 221 6.60 -10.12 -8.85
N ALA A 222 6.13 -10.90 -9.82
CA ALA A 222 5.65 -10.49 -11.14
C ALA A 222 4.78 -9.22 -11.17
N LEU A 223 3.78 -9.14 -10.28
CA LEU A 223 2.86 -8.00 -10.24
C LEU A 223 3.57 -6.70 -9.84
N GLY A 224 4.66 -6.82 -9.07
CA GLY A 224 5.48 -5.68 -8.68
C GLY A 224 6.46 -5.30 -9.79
N THR A 225 7.12 -6.25 -10.44
CA THR A 225 8.07 -5.95 -11.53
C THR A 225 7.35 -5.47 -12.80
N SER A 226 6.08 -5.84 -12.99
CA SER A 226 5.25 -5.40 -14.13
C SER A 226 4.68 -3.98 -14.01
N LYS A 227 5.29 -3.13 -13.19
CA LYS A 227 4.90 -1.73 -12.98
C LYS A 227 6.03 -0.80 -13.40
N VAL A 228 5.64 0.38 -13.85
CA VAL A 228 6.56 1.52 -13.97
C VAL A 228 6.59 2.24 -12.63
N TYR A 229 7.77 2.54 -12.10
CA TYR A 229 7.95 3.25 -10.83
C TYR A 229 8.44 4.68 -11.06
N ARG A 230 8.03 5.59 -10.18
CA ARG A 230 8.70 6.89 -10.02
C ARG A 230 9.50 6.86 -8.72
N VAL A 231 10.83 6.87 -8.83
CA VAL A 231 11.76 6.84 -7.70
C VAL A 231 12.65 8.07 -7.78
N CYS A 232 12.61 8.95 -6.77
CA CYS A 232 13.42 10.17 -6.71
C CYS A 232 13.36 11.03 -8.00
N GLY A 233 12.19 11.13 -8.62
CA GLY A 233 11.99 11.88 -9.87
C GLY A 233 12.30 11.09 -11.16
N MET A 234 13.07 10.00 -11.05
CA MET A 234 13.38 9.10 -12.16
C MET A 234 12.21 8.15 -12.43
N THR A 235 12.00 7.82 -13.70
CA THR A 235 11.07 6.76 -14.11
C THR A 235 11.86 5.48 -14.24
N VAL A 236 11.38 4.40 -13.62
CA VAL A 236 12.09 3.13 -13.53
C VAL A 236 11.16 2.01 -14.00
N LEU A 237 11.67 1.10 -14.82
CA LEU A 237 11.01 -0.16 -15.15
C LEU A 237 11.93 -1.31 -14.71
N CYS A 238 11.37 -2.32 -14.05
CA CYS A 238 12.15 -3.46 -13.57
C CYS A 238 11.90 -4.69 -14.44
N TYR A 239 12.94 -5.48 -14.69
CA TYR A 239 12.76 -6.83 -15.25
C TYR A 239 12.43 -7.85 -14.13
N PRO A 240 11.66 -8.91 -14.44
CA PRO A 240 11.35 -10.00 -13.51
C PRO A 240 12.58 -10.74 -12.95
N LEU A 241 12.39 -11.43 -11.81
CA LEU A 241 13.46 -12.20 -11.15
C LEU A 241 14.08 -13.29 -12.04
N ILE A 242 13.30 -13.86 -12.97
CA ILE A 242 13.78 -14.88 -13.91
C ILE A 242 14.89 -14.39 -14.83
N PHE A 243 15.06 -13.06 -14.96
CA PHE A 243 16.15 -12.43 -15.71
C PHE A 243 17.27 -11.90 -14.79
N GLU A 244 17.23 -12.13 -13.49
CA GLU A 244 18.36 -11.78 -12.62
C GLU A 244 19.57 -12.66 -12.93
N VAL A 245 20.76 -12.07 -12.83
CA VAL A 245 22.00 -12.85 -12.83
C VAL A 245 22.07 -13.60 -11.51
N SER A 246 21.41 -14.76 -11.44
CA SER A 246 21.52 -15.67 -10.30
C SER A 246 22.70 -16.61 -10.52
N GLU A 247 23.44 -16.93 -9.47
CA GLU A 247 24.46 -17.99 -9.52
C GLU A 247 23.85 -19.38 -9.75
N PHE A 248 22.52 -19.50 -9.68
CA PHE A 248 21.80 -20.75 -9.84
C PHE A 248 21.60 -21.16 -11.31
N TYR A 249 21.90 -22.42 -11.63
CA TYR A 249 22.02 -22.92 -13.00
C TYR A 249 20.69 -23.06 -13.76
N LEU A 250 19.54 -23.13 -13.07
CA LEU A 250 18.25 -23.41 -13.70
C LEU A 250 17.92 -22.43 -14.84
N TYR A 251 18.20 -21.14 -14.66
CA TYR A 251 17.89 -20.12 -15.67
C TYR A 251 18.82 -20.12 -16.89
N ARG A 252 19.81 -21.04 -16.92
CA ARG A 252 20.61 -21.31 -18.13
C ARG A 252 19.90 -22.27 -19.09
N ASP A 253 18.88 -22.99 -18.63
CA ASP A 253 18.04 -23.80 -19.49
C ASP A 253 17.01 -22.89 -20.19
N MET A 254 17.16 -22.73 -21.50
CA MET A 254 16.30 -21.87 -22.31
C MET A 254 14.85 -22.35 -22.32
N ALA A 255 14.61 -23.67 -22.32
CA ALA A 255 13.26 -24.22 -22.31
C ALA A 255 12.53 -23.87 -21.00
N LEU A 256 13.23 -23.97 -19.86
CA LEU A 256 12.69 -23.56 -18.56
C LEU A 256 12.42 -22.04 -18.53
N LEU A 257 13.35 -21.22 -19.04
CA LEU A 257 13.16 -19.77 -19.11
C LEU A 257 11.92 -19.40 -19.95
N ILE A 258 11.71 -20.07 -21.09
CA ILE A 258 10.54 -19.87 -21.95
C ILE A 258 9.24 -20.20 -21.20
N ASP A 259 9.20 -21.31 -20.48
CA ASP A 259 8.02 -21.73 -19.71
C ASP A 259 7.73 -20.77 -18.54
N ASP A 260 8.78 -20.31 -17.87
CA ASP A 260 8.69 -19.29 -16.82
C ASP A 260 8.16 -17.96 -17.36
N ILE A 261 8.62 -17.50 -18.54
CA ILE A 261 8.10 -16.27 -19.17
C ILE A 261 6.59 -16.42 -19.45
N LYS A 262 6.16 -17.56 -20.00
CA LYS A 262 4.75 -17.83 -20.30
C LYS A 262 3.90 -17.83 -19.03
N THR A 263 4.37 -18.55 -18.01
CA THR A 263 3.71 -18.64 -16.70
C THR A 263 3.57 -17.25 -16.06
N GLU A 264 4.63 -16.44 -16.13
CA GLU A 264 4.61 -15.06 -15.62
C GLU A 264 3.61 -14.17 -16.35
N LEU A 265 3.57 -14.23 -17.69
CA LEU A 265 2.59 -13.48 -18.49
C LEU A 265 1.15 -13.91 -18.16
N GLN A 266 0.90 -15.21 -18.02
CA GLN A 266 -0.41 -15.75 -17.65
C GLN A 266 -0.80 -15.33 -16.23
N PHE A 267 0.12 -15.39 -15.28
CA PHE A 267 -0.09 -14.96 -13.90
C PHE A 267 -0.44 -13.47 -13.83
N VAL A 268 0.34 -12.62 -14.50
CA VAL A 268 0.07 -11.18 -14.58
C VAL A 268 -1.29 -10.94 -15.25
N GLY A 269 -1.57 -11.59 -16.39
CA GLY A 269 -2.85 -11.46 -17.09
C GLY A 269 -4.06 -11.85 -16.22
N LYS A 270 -3.96 -12.94 -15.45
CA LYS A 270 -5.06 -13.45 -14.63
C LYS A 270 -5.28 -12.66 -13.34
N TYR A 271 -4.20 -12.20 -12.70
CA TYR A 271 -4.25 -11.62 -11.35
C TYR A 271 -4.00 -10.11 -11.29
N TRP A 272 -3.78 -9.44 -12.42
CA TRP A 272 -3.69 -7.98 -12.43
C TRP A 272 -5.01 -7.35 -12.01
N ARG A 273 -4.97 -6.52 -10.96
CA ARG A 273 -6.13 -5.78 -10.45
C ARG A 273 -5.85 -4.29 -10.29
N LEU A 274 -4.74 -3.80 -10.84
CA LEU A 274 -4.30 -2.42 -10.70
C LEU A 274 -4.75 -1.57 -11.87
N SER A 275 -4.85 -0.27 -11.63
CA SER A 275 -5.15 0.71 -12.65
C SER A 275 -3.96 0.94 -13.56
N GLY A 276 -4.23 0.95 -14.87
CA GLY A 276 -3.20 0.92 -15.90
C GLY A 276 -2.84 -0.51 -16.28
N ARG A 277 -2.28 -0.66 -17.47
CA ARG A 277 -1.90 -1.96 -18.04
C ARG A 277 -0.59 -2.44 -17.40
N PRO A 278 -0.43 -3.74 -17.11
CA PRO A 278 0.85 -4.28 -16.67
C PRO A 278 1.87 -4.16 -17.81
N THR A 279 3.10 -3.76 -17.48
CA THR A 279 4.19 -3.61 -18.43
C THR A 279 5.35 -4.49 -17.99
N VAL A 280 5.54 -5.62 -18.69
CA VAL A 280 6.58 -6.62 -18.43
C VAL A 280 7.81 -6.28 -19.27
N CYS A 281 8.96 -6.17 -18.62
CA CYS A 281 10.25 -5.99 -19.29
C CYS A 281 10.94 -7.35 -19.48
N LEU A 282 11.10 -7.78 -20.72
CA LEU A 282 11.89 -8.98 -21.05
C LEU A 282 13.29 -8.55 -21.44
N LEU A 283 14.29 -9.00 -20.68
CA LEU A 283 15.70 -8.71 -20.94
C LEU A 283 16.29 -9.83 -21.79
N ILE A 284 16.79 -9.48 -22.97
CA ILE A 284 17.49 -10.39 -23.88
C ILE A 284 18.98 -10.13 -23.75
N ARG A 285 19.74 -11.21 -23.57
CA ARG A 285 21.20 -11.20 -23.41
C ARG A 285 21.87 -11.98 -24.51
N GLU A 286 23.16 -11.75 -24.70
CA GLU A 286 23.98 -12.45 -25.69
C GLU A 286 24.10 -13.95 -25.40
N GLU A 287 24.05 -14.35 -24.13
CA GLU A 287 24.07 -15.76 -23.73
C GLU A 287 22.85 -16.52 -24.28
N HIS A 288 21.68 -15.89 -24.34
CA HIS A 288 20.47 -16.49 -24.88
C HIS A 288 20.61 -16.85 -26.37
N MET A 289 21.35 -16.06 -27.14
CA MET A 289 21.59 -16.32 -28.57
C MET A 289 22.56 -17.48 -28.83
N ARG A 290 23.43 -17.78 -27.86
CA ARG A 290 24.42 -18.86 -27.97
C ARG A 290 23.83 -20.21 -27.57
N ASP A 291 22.64 -20.20 -26.98
CA ASP A 291 21.95 -21.41 -26.56
C ASP A 291 21.51 -22.25 -27.77
N PRO A 292 21.72 -23.58 -27.77
CA PRO A 292 21.25 -24.46 -28.83
C PRO A 292 19.74 -24.35 -29.09
N GLN A 293 18.95 -24.00 -28.07
CA GLN A 293 17.49 -23.84 -28.11
C GLN A 293 17.06 -22.39 -28.33
N PHE A 294 17.91 -21.55 -28.91
CA PHE A 294 17.55 -20.17 -29.25
C PHE A 294 16.36 -20.08 -30.23
N LYS A 295 16.17 -21.11 -31.08
CA LYS A 295 15.06 -21.17 -32.02
C LYS A 295 13.71 -21.16 -31.30
N GLU A 296 13.59 -21.89 -30.20
CA GLU A 296 12.40 -21.94 -29.36
C GLU A 296 12.10 -20.56 -28.75
N MET A 297 13.14 -19.79 -28.40
CA MET A 297 12.97 -18.41 -27.94
C MET A 297 12.46 -17.49 -29.07
N LEU A 298 12.92 -17.68 -30.31
CA LEU A 298 12.39 -16.96 -31.47
C LEU A 298 10.90 -17.29 -31.71
N ASP A 299 10.50 -18.55 -31.55
CA ASP A 299 9.10 -18.98 -31.66
C ASP A 299 8.23 -18.33 -30.59
N LEU A 300 8.72 -18.21 -29.34
CA LEU A 300 8.08 -17.43 -28.29
C LEU A 300 7.93 -15.96 -28.70
N LEU A 301 9.01 -15.31 -29.15
CA LEU A 301 8.97 -13.89 -29.54
C LEU A 301 8.01 -13.63 -30.73
N ALA A 302 7.94 -14.57 -31.68
CA ALA A 302 6.98 -14.53 -32.77
C ALA A 302 5.53 -14.70 -32.27
N MET A 303 5.29 -15.60 -31.31
CA MET A 303 4.00 -15.75 -30.63
C MET A 303 3.58 -14.45 -29.94
N LEU A 304 4.47 -13.83 -29.18
CA LEU A 304 4.22 -12.54 -28.52
C LEU A 304 3.90 -11.42 -29.54
N LYS A 305 4.54 -11.43 -30.71
CA LYS A 305 4.29 -10.46 -31.80
C LYS A 305 2.90 -10.63 -32.43
N LYS A 306 2.35 -11.85 -32.46
CA LYS A 306 0.96 -12.12 -32.90
C LYS A 306 -0.10 -11.61 -31.91
N GLY A 307 0.31 -11.23 -30.70
CA GLY A 307 -0.55 -10.60 -29.70
C GLY A 307 -1.26 -11.55 -28.73
N HIS A 308 -0.91 -12.85 -28.76
CA HIS A 308 -1.45 -13.85 -27.83
C HIS A 308 -0.36 -14.82 -27.39
N CYS A 309 -0.34 -15.17 -26.12
CA CYS A 309 0.56 -16.16 -25.53
C CYS A 309 -0.22 -17.06 -24.58
N ASP A 310 -0.43 -18.32 -24.96
CA ASP A 310 -1.12 -19.35 -24.17
C ASP A 310 -2.44 -18.84 -23.51
N GLY A 311 -3.28 -18.18 -24.32
CA GLY A 311 -4.57 -17.61 -23.91
C GLY A 311 -4.51 -16.20 -23.31
N THR A 312 -3.31 -15.66 -23.07
CA THR A 312 -3.10 -14.30 -22.56
C THR A 312 -2.95 -13.31 -23.71
N LYS A 313 -3.78 -12.25 -23.72
CA LYS A 313 -3.63 -11.13 -24.67
C LYS A 313 -2.39 -10.31 -24.32
N VAL A 314 -1.47 -10.19 -25.27
CA VAL A 314 -0.21 -9.47 -25.10
C VAL A 314 -0.02 -8.41 -26.17
N ARG A 315 0.76 -7.37 -25.88
CA ARG A 315 1.15 -6.36 -26.86
C ARG A 315 2.61 -5.98 -26.68
N ILE A 316 3.43 -6.34 -27.66
CA ILE A 316 4.80 -5.83 -27.78
C ILE A 316 4.76 -4.38 -28.26
N GLY A 317 5.63 -3.55 -27.71
CA GLY A 317 5.83 -2.19 -28.21
C GLY A 317 7.05 -1.51 -27.61
N ARG A 318 7.42 -0.36 -28.17
CA ARG A 318 8.42 0.51 -27.59
C ARG A 318 7.95 1.07 -26.24
N LEU A 319 8.86 1.16 -25.28
CA LEU A 319 8.56 1.61 -23.92
C LEU A 319 7.90 2.98 -23.89
N GLN A 320 8.39 3.94 -24.69
CA GLN A 320 7.84 5.30 -24.77
C GLN A 320 6.36 5.32 -25.15
N ASN A 321 5.91 4.38 -26.00
CA ASN A 321 4.53 4.29 -26.43
C ASN A 321 3.63 3.63 -25.39
N LEU A 322 4.19 2.69 -24.61
CA LEU A 322 3.44 1.89 -23.65
C LEU A 322 3.23 2.64 -22.32
N ILE A 323 4.21 3.45 -21.89
CA ILE A 323 4.22 4.21 -20.62
C ILE A 323 2.92 4.97 -20.36
N ALA A 324 2.34 5.60 -21.39
CA ALA A 324 1.13 6.41 -21.25
C ALA A 324 -0.08 5.61 -20.73
N SER A 325 -0.09 4.30 -20.94
CA SER A 325 -1.15 3.39 -20.52
C SER A 325 -0.72 2.39 -19.44
N SER A 326 0.56 2.41 -19.06
CA SER A 326 1.15 1.57 -18.03
C SER A 326 0.62 1.92 -16.63
N CYS A 327 0.64 0.92 -15.74
CA CYS A 327 0.46 1.19 -14.32
C CYS A 327 1.71 1.87 -13.75
N ILE A 328 1.57 3.12 -13.32
CA ILE A 328 2.64 3.89 -12.71
C ILE A 328 2.48 3.85 -11.17
N GLY A 329 3.39 3.16 -10.49
CA GLY A 329 3.59 3.26 -9.05
C GLY A 329 4.33 4.55 -8.70
N CYS A 330 3.61 5.54 -8.15
CA CYS A 330 4.19 6.83 -7.76
C CYS A 330 4.54 6.85 -6.27
N LEU A 331 5.80 6.68 -5.86
CA LEU A 331 6.25 7.09 -4.51
C LEU A 331 6.63 8.58 -4.57
N ARG A 332 5.65 9.48 -4.33
CA ARG A 332 5.93 10.92 -4.27
C ARG A 332 6.20 11.33 -2.82
N TYR A 333 7.47 11.40 -2.45
CA TYR A 333 7.90 12.00 -1.19
C TYR A 333 7.92 13.52 -1.33
N TRP A 334 6.76 14.15 -1.17
CA TRP A 334 6.63 15.61 -1.22
C TRP A 334 7.56 16.37 -0.27
N PRO A 335 7.89 15.90 0.95
CA PRO A 335 8.86 16.58 1.79
C PRO A 335 10.25 16.60 1.14
N ALA A 336 10.67 15.49 0.51
CA ALA A 336 11.95 15.42 -0.17
C ALA A 336 12.00 16.36 -1.40
N VAL A 337 10.90 16.42 -2.17
CA VAL A 337 10.80 17.33 -3.32
C VAL A 337 10.90 18.79 -2.85
N ARG A 338 10.16 19.17 -1.80
CA ARG A 338 10.19 20.52 -1.22
C ARG A 338 11.55 20.85 -0.61
N TYR A 339 12.16 19.89 0.08
CA TYR A 339 13.50 20.05 0.66
C TYR A 339 14.55 20.31 -0.43
N CYS A 340 14.61 19.48 -1.48
CA CYS A 340 15.53 19.67 -2.60
C CYS A 340 15.25 20.98 -3.35
N SER A 341 13.98 21.32 -3.60
CA SER A 341 13.59 22.58 -4.23
C SER A 341 14.01 23.79 -3.40
N SER A 342 13.96 23.69 -2.07
CA SER A 342 14.49 24.74 -1.20
C SER A 342 16.00 24.85 -1.30
N LEU A 343 16.74 23.74 -1.23
CA LEU A 343 18.21 23.74 -1.30
C LEU A 343 18.72 24.32 -2.63
N LEU A 344 18.04 24.00 -3.73
CA LEU A 344 18.33 24.55 -5.07
C LEU A 344 17.81 25.98 -5.27
N ARG A 345 17.15 26.56 -4.26
CA ARG A 345 16.56 27.90 -4.30
C ARG A 345 15.55 28.12 -5.43
N HIS A 346 14.81 27.09 -5.81
CA HIS A 346 13.81 27.16 -6.88
C HIS A 346 12.57 27.93 -6.46
N THR A 347 12.25 29.00 -7.19
CA THR A 347 11.00 29.73 -6.98
C THR A 347 9.88 29.24 -7.88
N VAL A 348 8.65 29.39 -7.39
CA VAL A 348 7.45 29.13 -8.20
C VAL A 348 7.39 30.12 -9.38
N ASP A 349 7.22 29.61 -10.59
CA ASP A 349 7.06 30.42 -11.78
C ASP A 349 5.88 31.38 -11.63
N SER A 350 6.07 32.65 -11.99
CA SER A 350 5.03 33.68 -11.95
C SER A 350 4.44 33.95 -10.54
N ILE A 351 5.22 33.79 -9.47
CA ILE A 351 4.78 34.15 -8.11
C ILE A 351 4.47 35.66 -7.94
N SER A 352 5.18 36.53 -8.66
CA SER A 352 5.02 38.00 -8.57
C SER A 352 3.62 38.49 -8.98
N PRO A 353 3.02 38.03 -10.10
CA PRO A 353 1.62 38.30 -10.41
C PRO A 353 0.65 37.95 -9.29
N PHE A 354 0.81 36.80 -8.64
CA PHE A 354 -0.10 36.37 -7.56
C PHE A 354 0.01 37.26 -6.32
N ILE A 355 1.23 37.70 -5.96
CA ILE A 355 1.42 38.67 -4.87
C ILE A 355 0.78 40.01 -5.25
N THR A 356 0.97 40.46 -6.50
CA THR A 356 0.37 41.70 -7.00
C THR A 356 -1.15 41.67 -6.93
N THR A 357 -1.78 40.54 -7.28
CA THR A 357 -3.23 40.36 -7.15
C THR A 357 -3.70 40.52 -5.71
N VAL A 358 -2.96 39.99 -4.72
CA VAL A 358 -3.28 40.17 -3.30
C VAL A 358 -3.22 41.65 -2.91
N LEU A 359 -2.16 42.35 -3.34
CA LEU A 359 -1.95 43.77 -3.06
C LEU A 359 -3.03 44.67 -3.68
N VAL A 360 -3.40 44.42 -4.94
CA VAL A 360 -4.44 45.18 -5.67
C VAL A 360 -5.82 45.03 -5.01
N ASN A 361 -6.09 43.90 -4.36
CA ASN A 361 -7.30 43.70 -3.56
C ASN A 361 -7.22 44.35 -2.16
N GLY A 362 -6.26 45.25 -1.94
CA GLY A 362 -6.10 46.04 -0.71
C GLY A 362 -5.63 45.22 0.48
N LYS A 363 -4.97 44.08 0.25
CA LYS A 363 -4.48 43.18 1.30
C LYS A 363 -2.96 43.24 1.39
N GLN A 364 -2.42 43.17 2.60
CA GLN A 364 -0.98 42.98 2.81
C GLN A 364 -0.67 41.49 2.93
N LEU A 365 0.53 41.08 2.52
CA LEU A 365 0.99 39.70 2.65
C LEU A 365 2.31 39.66 3.44
N THR A 366 2.46 38.71 4.36
CA THR A 366 3.75 38.48 5.04
C THR A 366 4.22 37.05 4.94
N VAL A 367 5.53 36.89 4.84
CA VAL A 367 6.21 35.59 4.85
C VAL A 367 7.25 35.57 5.96
N GLY A 368 7.44 34.42 6.58
CA GLY A 368 8.31 34.27 7.75
C GLY A 368 7.95 33.07 8.61
N VAL A 369 8.89 32.61 9.43
CA VAL A 369 8.67 31.50 10.38
C VAL A 369 8.14 32.06 11.70
N ILE A 370 7.17 31.37 12.31
CA ILE A 370 6.56 31.80 13.58
C ILE A 370 7.64 31.96 14.67
N GLY A 371 7.57 33.08 15.40
CA GLY A 371 8.55 33.43 16.43
C GLY A 371 9.85 34.03 15.90
N ARG A 372 9.96 34.27 14.59
CA ARG A 372 11.08 34.96 13.93
C ARG A 372 10.61 36.22 13.22
N GLU A 373 11.54 36.92 12.59
CA GLU A 373 11.25 38.11 11.79
C GLU A 373 10.39 37.76 10.58
N GLU A 374 9.34 38.55 10.33
CA GLU A 374 8.45 38.41 9.18
C GLU A 374 8.73 39.55 8.18
N THR A 375 8.86 39.19 6.91
CA THR A 375 8.98 40.17 5.83
C THR A 375 7.61 40.51 5.29
N VAL A 376 7.30 41.81 5.20
CA VAL A 376 6.05 42.31 4.63
C VAL A 376 6.23 42.57 3.14
N PHE A 377 5.32 42.03 2.34
CA PHE A 377 5.13 42.42 0.95
C PHE A 377 4.02 43.45 0.91
N ASP A 378 4.40 44.71 0.81
CA ASP A 378 3.52 45.90 0.77
C ASP A 378 3.52 46.59 -0.61
N LYS A 379 4.44 46.20 -1.48
CA LYS A 379 4.59 46.66 -2.86
C LYS A 379 4.84 45.47 -3.81
N PRO A 380 4.55 45.61 -5.11
CA PRO A 380 4.95 44.62 -6.09
C PRO A 380 6.47 44.38 -6.05
N MET A 381 6.87 43.11 -6.02
CA MET A 381 8.26 42.70 -5.95
C MET A 381 8.65 41.89 -7.18
N THR A 382 9.89 42.03 -7.60
CA THR A 382 10.47 41.21 -8.68
C THR A 382 10.67 39.77 -8.21
N PRO A 383 10.70 38.78 -9.14
CA PRO A 383 10.99 37.40 -8.79
C PRO A 383 12.30 37.21 -8.01
N ALA A 384 13.34 37.99 -8.33
CA ALA A 384 14.64 37.94 -7.64
C ALA A 384 14.56 38.43 -6.19
N GLU A 385 13.79 39.49 -5.92
CA GLU A 385 13.58 39.98 -4.56
C GLU A 385 12.77 38.98 -3.73
N ILE A 386 11.73 38.37 -4.33
CA ILE A 386 10.92 37.33 -3.67
C ILE A 386 11.80 36.11 -3.36
N GLN A 387 12.61 35.65 -4.31
CA GLN A 387 13.58 34.57 -4.10
C GLN A 387 14.50 34.89 -2.93
N LYS A 388 15.08 36.09 -2.91
CA LYS A 388 15.95 36.53 -1.82
C LYS A 388 15.25 36.45 -0.47
N VAL A 389 14.01 36.94 -0.36
CA VAL A 389 13.25 36.88 0.90
C VAL A 389 12.97 35.44 1.31
N MET A 390 12.49 34.59 0.40
CA MET A 390 12.16 33.19 0.72
C MET A 390 13.36 32.43 1.30
N TYR A 391 14.57 32.67 0.75
CA TYR A 391 15.77 31.95 1.14
C TYR A 391 16.66 32.64 2.18
N SER A 392 16.42 33.91 2.51
CA SER A 392 17.12 34.62 3.59
C SER A 392 16.30 34.69 4.88
N THR A 393 14.98 34.87 4.79
CA THR A 393 14.10 35.02 5.95
C THR A 393 13.54 33.69 6.46
N ILE A 394 13.26 32.73 5.56
CA ILE A 394 12.53 31.50 5.91
C ILE A 394 13.46 30.29 5.98
N GLN A 395 14.19 30.00 4.90
CA GLN A 395 15.03 28.79 4.77
C GLN A 395 16.00 28.54 5.93
N PRO A 396 16.68 29.55 6.53
CA PRO A 396 17.61 29.31 7.65
C PRO A 396 16.94 28.71 8.89
N TYR A 397 15.64 28.92 9.05
CA TYR A 397 14.88 28.43 10.20
C TYR A 397 14.05 27.20 9.86
N ASP A 398 13.52 27.11 8.64
CA ASP A 398 12.79 25.94 8.16
C ASP A 398 12.91 25.81 6.63
N VAL A 399 13.65 24.78 6.20
CA VAL A 399 13.97 24.51 4.79
C VAL A 399 12.70 24.19 3.99
N ILE A 400 11.75 23.44 4.56
CA ILE A 400 10.56 23.02 3.81
C ILE A 400 9.53 24.16 3.75
N GLN A 401 9.41 24.96 4.81
CA GLN A 401 8.51 26.12 4.81
C GLN A 401 8.86 27.15 3.74
N ALA A 402 10.13 27.30 3.35
CA ALA A 402 10.51 28.19 2.26
C ALA A 402 9.80 27.86 0.94
N VAL A 403 9.45 26.59 0.71
CA VAL A 403 8.69 26.15 -0.48
C VAL A 403 7.19 26.13 -0.20
N LEU A 404 6.75 25.64 0.97
CA LEU A 404 5.32 25.65 1.32
C LEU A 404 4.72 27.05 1.36
N GLN A 405 5.46 28.05 1.85
CA GLN A 405 4.97 29.43 1.87
C GLN A 405 4.80 29.96 0.43
N GLN A 406 5.67 29.60 -0.51
CA GLN A 406 5.47 29.95 -1.93
C GLN A 406 4.21 29.30 -2.52
N GLU A 407 3.96 28.01 -2.22
CA GLU A 407 2.74 27.30 -2.63
C GLU A 407 1.49 28.03 -2.11
N VAL A 408 1.46 28.36 -0.81
CA VAL A 408 0.34 29.06 -0.18
C VAL A 408 0.16 30.48 -0.73
N VAL A 409 1.23 31.24 -0.96
CA VAL A 409 1.17 32.56 -1.59
C VAL A 409 0.50 32.49 -2.95
N LEU A 410 0.91 31.54 -3.79
CA LEU A 410 0.30 31.32 -5.10
C LEU A 410 -1.19 30.98 -4.96
N TYR A 411 -1.55 30.10 -4.03
CA TYR A 411 -2.95 29.73 -3.83
C TYR A 411 -3.79 30.88 -3.30
N CYS A 412 -3.29 31.67 -2.33
CA CYS A 412 -3.96 32.88 -1.86
C CYS A 412 -4.21 33.87 -3.00
N GLY A 413 -3.21 34.13 -3.84
CA GLY A 413 -3.35 35.02 -4.99
C GLY A 413 -4.36 34.52 -6.03
N ARG A 414 -4.48 33.21 -6.22
CA ARG A 414 -5.54 32.62 -7.07
C ARG A 414 -6.92 32.71 -6.41
N LEU A 415 -7.02 32.37 -5.13
CA LEU A 415 -8.29 32.36 -4.40
C LEU A 415 -8.88 33.75 -4.26
N ILE A 416 -8.07 34.78 -4.02
CA ILE A 416 -8.57 36.16 -3.93
C ILE A 416 -9.04 36.67 -5.29
N ALA A 417 -8.46 36.20 -6.39
CA ALA A 417 -8.91 36.55 -7.74
C ALA A 417 -10.27 35.94 -8.09
N THR A 418 -10.53 34.70 -7.65
CA THR A 418 -11.77 33.98 -7.99
C THR A 418 -12.88 34.17 -6.96
N ASN A 419 -12.53 34.28 -5.67
CA ASN A 419 -13.47 34.32 -4.55
C ASN A 419 -13.03 35.40 -3.52
N PRO A 420 -13.13 36.70 -3.85
CA PRO A 420 -12.70 37.78 -2.95
C PRO A 420 -13.41 37.77 -1.58
N GLU A 421 -14.66 37.32 -1.52
CA GLU A 421 -15.46 37.29 -0.28
C GLU A 421 -14.83 36.45 0.84
N MET A 422 -14.04 35.41 0.51
CA MET A 422 -13.32 34.60 1.52
C MET A 422 -12.28 35.42 2.30
N PHE A 423 -11.83 36.55 1.76
CA PHE A 423 -10.85 37.45 2.38
C PHE A 423 -11.50 38.70 3.00
N LYS A 424 -12.82 38.73 3.11
CA LYS A 424 -13.55 39.85 3.72
C LYS A 424 -13.27 39.92 5.23
N GLY A 425 -12.88 41.10 5.70
CA GLY A 425 -12.44 41.32 7.08
C GLY A 425 -10.98 40.93 7.37
N ILE A 426 -10.28 40.34 6.41
CA ILE A 426 -8.83 40.08 6.52
C ILE A 426 -8.10 41.27 5.89
N LEU A 427 -7.26 41.97 6.67
CA LEU A 427 -6.43 43.08 6.16
C LEU A 427 -5.03 42.59 5.74
N LYS A 428 -4.49 41.63 6.49
CA LYS A 428 -3.12 41.14 6.36
C LYS A 428 -3.09 39.61 6.40
N ILE A 429 -2.56 38.99 5.34
CA ILE A 429 -2.42 37.54 5.20
C ILE A 429 -1.01 37.16 5.66
N ARG A 430 -0.89 36.59 6.85
CA ARG A 430 0.39 36.14 7.41
C ARG A 430 0.60 34.66 7.07
N VAL A 431 1.38 34.36 6.04
CA VAL A 431 1.47 33.03 5.44
C VAL A 431 2.00 31.97 6.41
N GLY A 432 2.98 32.32 7.25
CA GLY A 432 3.49 31.42 8.29
C GLY A 432 2.40 30.97 9.27
N TRP A 433 1.50 31.87 9.66
CA TRP A 433 0.36 31.56 10.54
C TRP A 433 -0.74 30.77 9.84
N VAL A 434 -0.95 31.00 8.54
CA VAL A 434 -1.85 30.19 7.73
C VAL A 434 -1.38 28.73 7.67
N LEU A 435 -0.08 28.50 7.46
CA LEU A 435 0.48 27.14 7.51
C LEU A 435 0.30 26.48 8.88
N GLU A 436 0.44 27.23 9.97
CA GLU A 436 0.22 26.69 11.32
C GLU A 436 -1.26 26.37 11.57
N ALA A 437 -2.18 27.21 11.09
CA ALA A 437 -3.61 26.91 11.12
C ALA A 437 -3.94 25.62 10.33
N MET A 438 -3.31 25.42 9.18
CA MET A 438 -3.43 24.18 8.41
C MET A 438 -2.91 22.95 9.18
N LYS A 439 -1.77 23.07 9.88
CA LYS A 439 -1.25 22.00 10.75
C LYS A 439 -2.18 21.69 11.91
N LEU A 440 -2.76 22.71 12.55
CA LEU A 440 -3.73 22.55 13.63
C LEU A 440 -5.01 21.86 13.15
N TYR A 441 -5.53 22.26 11.98
CA TYR A 441 -6.69 21.62 11.38
C TYR A 441 -6.45 20.11 11.12
N LEU A 442 -5.28 19.74 10.61
CA LEU A 442 -4.92 18.33 10.42
C LEU A 442 -4.86 17.54 11.74
N LYS A 443 -4.36 18.16 12.82
CA LYS A 443 -4.37 17.55 14.16
C LYS A 443 -5.79 17.32 14.67
N ILE A 444 -6.69 18.29 14.49
CA ILE A 444 -8.11 18.18 14.90
C ILE A 444 -8.80 17.06 14.11
N THR A 445 -8.54 16.96 12.82
CA THR A 445 -9.17 15.96 11.92
C THR A 445 -8.54 14.56 12.07
N SER A 446 -7.59 14.36 13.00
CA SER A 446 -6.87 13.11 13.22
C SER A 446 -6.17 12.55 11.96
N ASP A 447 -5.67 13.42 11.07
CA ASP A 447 -4.84 12.97 9.95
C ASP A 447 -3.46 12.55 10.45
N SER A 448 -3.00 11.37 10.02
CA SER A 448 -1.73 10.77 10.43
C SER A 448 -0.51 11.40 9.75
N HIS A 449 -0.69 12.27 8.75
CA HIS A 449 0.40 12.82 7.93
C HIS A 449 0.71 14.27 8.30
N SER A 450 2.01 14.62 8.35
CA SER A 450 2.42 16.02 8.47
C SER A 450 2.04 16.83 7.23
N LEU A 451 1.88 18.14 7.39
CA LEU A 451 1.55 19.05 6.29
C LEU A 451 2.55 18.92 5.12
N GLU A 452 3.84 18.72 5.42
CA GLU A 452 4.87 18.58 4.39
C GLU A 452 4.70 17.34 3.50
N ASN A 453 3.93 16.35 3.92
CA ASN A 453 3.68 15.12 3.16
C ASN A 453 2.52 15.23 2.17
N HIS A 454 1.70 16.28 2.29
CA HIS A 454 0.55 16.47 1.41
C HIS A 454 0.99 16.95 0.03
N SER A 455 0.34 16.46 -1.03
CA SER A 455 0.56 16.95 -2.38
C SER A 455 0.15 18.43 -2.54
N PRO A 456 0.67 19.15 -3.54
CA PRO A 456 0.28 20.55 -3.77
C PRO A 456 -1.24 20.76 -3.91
N TYR A 457 -1.94 19.78 -4.51
CA TYR A 457 -3.40 19.81 -4.61
C TYR A 457 -4.07 19.68 -3.24
N GLU A 458 -3.61 18.75 -2.39
CA GLU A 458 -4.15 18.58 -1.04
C GLU A 458 -3.87 19.79 -0.15
N VAL A 459 -2.68 20.41 -0.27
CA VAL A 459 -2.35 21.68 0.40
C VAL A 459 -3.32 22.78 -0.03
N ARG A 460 -3.64 22.90 -1.33
CA ARG A 460 -4.64 23.85 -1.82
C ARG A 460 -6.04 23.60 -1.25
N GLN A 461 -6.48 22.34 -1.22
CA GLN A 461 -7.78 21.97 -0.66
C GLN A 461 -7.86 22.27 0.84
N LEU A 462 -6.78 21.98 1.57
CA LEU A 462 -6.66 22.30 2.99
C LEU A 462 -6.71 23.81 3.24
N LEU A 463 -6.02 24.61 2.41
CA LEU A 463 -6.09 26.07 2.49
C LEU A 463 -7.53 26.56 2.29
N HIS A 464 -8.24 26.03 1.29
CA HIS A 464 -9.64 26.38 1.06
C HIS A 464 -10.50 26.08 2.29
N LYS A 465 -10.37 24.89 2.89
CA LYS A 465 -11.10 24.52 4.11
C LYS A 465 -10.79 25.44 5.30
N VAL A 466 -9.52 25.80 5.48
CA VAL A 466 -9.09 26.71 6.57
C VAL A 466 -9.59 28.14 6.35
N MET A 467 -9.74 28.57 5.10
CA MET A 467 -10.29 29.90 4.78
C MET A 467 -11.83 29.92 4.82
N SER A 468 -12.50 28.80 4.57
CA SER A 468 -13.96 28.68 4.54
C SER A 468 -14.59 28.20 5.86
N VAL A 469 -13.91 28.39 6.99
CA VAL A 469 -14.37 27.95 8.34
C VAL A 469 -15.81 28.36 8.64
N ARG A 470 -16.21 29.57 8.23
CA ARG A 470 -17.58 30.07 8.45
C ARG A 470 -18.66 29.22 7.78
N GLU A 471 -18.34 28.56 6.67
CA GLU A 471 -19.30 27.80 5.86
C GLU A 471 -19.53 26.39 6.41
N TRP A 472 -18.47 25.72 6.89
CA TRP A 472 -18.57 24.35 7.41
C TRP A 472 -18.69 24.26 8.94
N ALA A 473 -18.24 25.24 9.72
CA ALA A 473 -18.42 25.22 11.18
C ALA A 473 -19.90 25.19 11.59
N ILE A 474 -20.76 25.82 10.77
CA ILE A 474 -22.22 25.80 10.92
C ILE A 474 -22.79 24.39 10.62
N GLN A 475 -22.22 23.68 9.64
CA GLN A 475 -22.65 22.33 9.26
C GLN A 475 -22.14 21.25 10.23
N GLU A 476 -20.95 21.42 10.79
CA GLU A 476 -20.29 20.42 11.66
C GLU A 476 -20.49 20.67 13.17
N LYS A 477 -21.34 21.64 13.57
CA LYS A 477 -21.65 21.99 14.98
C LYS A 477 -20.43 22.28 15.86
N TYR A 478 -19.34 22.80 15.30
CA TYR A 478 -18.26 23.36 16.11
C TYR A 478 -18.64 24.77 16.55
N VAL A 479 -19.16 24.89 17.78
CA VAL A 479 -19.41 26.18 18.41
C VAL A 479 -18.06 26.72 18.90
N PHE A 480 -17.63 27.86 18.36
CA PHE A 480 -16.50 28.64 18.89
C PHE A 480 -16.97 29.54 20.03
#